data_AF-A0A2M6Z9Z4-F1
#
_entry.id   AF-A0A2M6Z9Z4-F1
#
_cell.length_a   1.000
_cell.length_b   1.000
_cell.length_c   1.000
_cell.angle_alpha   90.00
_cell.angle_beta   90.00
_cell.angle_gamma   90.00
#
_symmetry.space_group_name_H-M   'P 1'
#
loop_
_entity.id
_entity.type
_entity.pdbx_description
1 polymer ?
#
loop_
_entity_poly.entity_id
_entity_poly.type
_entity_poly.pdbx_seq_one_letter_code
_entity_poly.pdbx_strand_id
1 'polypeptide(L)'
;MKIAMLAPIDRKISPRSRGERERVVSRLTEGLVAKGIAVDLFATADSETRAALISVCPAPPEKVRKQIHGLWECLHISSLFERANEYDLIHNHFGDLPMTFSGLIETPMLTTLYAPPTDETLPIYRKHNGKIFYVSSTDTDRSAELTYVASIEHTSESIVEDYIRVYRDVLKKTAREDHRPWGFYEVLSDREDHKVKRITVYPGKRLSYQRHRRRSEHWHVVAGEAVVTLNGREVPRTAGESIDIPCGAAHRISNLGNRNVVFIEVQKGDYFGEDDIERLEDDFGRN
;
A
#
# COMPACT_ATOMS: atom_id res chain seq x y z
N MET A 1 8.08 9.33 1.41
CA MET A 1 8.40 8.07 0.72
C MET A 1 9.73 7.56 1.22
N LYS A 2 9.69 6.52 2.05
CA LYS A 2 10.82 5.71 2.50
C LYS A 2 10.63 4.29 1.96
N ILE A 3 11.63 3.77 1.25
CA ILE A 3 11.55 2.48 0.54
C ILE A 3 12.52 1.48 1.17
N ALA A 4 12.04 0.27 1.44
CA ALA A 4 12.91 -0.88 1.69
C ALA A 4 13.24 -1.56 0.35
N MET A 5 14.52 -1.57 -0.02
CA MET A 5 14.99 -2.24 -1.23
C MET A 5 15.56 -3.61 -0.87
N LEU A 6 14.82 -4.69 -1.15
CA LEU A 6 15.23 -6.04 -0.82
C LEU A 6 16.02 -6.68 -1.96
N ALA A 7 17.32 -6.80 -1.77
CA ALA A 7 18.20 -7.53 -2.67
C ALA A 7 18.37 -8.99 -2.21
N PRO A 8 18.60 -9.93 -3.13
CA PRO A 8 19.10 -11.24 -2.79
C PRO A 8 20.55 -11.20 -2.29
N ILE A 9 20.90 -12.19 -1.48
CA ILE A 9 22.19 -12.27 -0.78
C ILE A 9 23.19 -13.22 -1.44
N ASP A 10 22.84 -13.76 -2.62
CA ASP A 10 23.71 -14.63 -3.42
C ASP A 10 24.89 -13.87 -4.05
N ARG A 11 24.79 -12.55 -4.15
CA ARG A 11 25.82 -11.65 -4.69
C ARG A 11 25.80 -10.30 -3.97
N LYS A 12 26.97 -9.63 -3.92
CA LYS A 12 27.05 -8.26 -3.40
C LYS A 12 26.40 -7.26 -4.36
N ILE A 13 25.79 -6.22 -3.82
CA ILE A 13 25.25 -5.09 -4.58
C ILE A 13 26.31 -3.99 -4.61
N SER A 14 26.65 -3.51 -5.82
CA SER A 14 27.59 -2.41 -6.00
C SER A 14 27.36 -1.71 -7.35
N PRO A 15 27.81 -0.46 -7.54
CA PRO A 15 27.76 0.21 -8.84
C PRO A 15 28.52 -0.53 -9.96
N ARG A 16 29.40 -1.47 -9.58
CA ARG A 16 30.21 -2.30 -10.50
C ARG A 16 29.66 -3.73 -10.65
N SER A 17 28.49 -4.03 -10.09
CA SER A 17 27.89 -5.35 -10.19
C SER A 17 27.66 -5.73 -11.66
N ARG A 18 27.86 -7.01 -11.98
CA ARG A 18 27.80 -7.52 -13.36
C ARG A 18 26.52 -8.28 -13.70
N GLY A 19 25.85 -8.85 -12.70
CA GLY A 19 24.57 -9.52 -12.91
C GLY A 19 23.46 -8.50 -13.13
N GLU A 20 22.47 -8.89 -13.95
CA GLU A 20 21.38 -8.02 -14.38
C GLU A 20 20.60 -7.44 -13.20
N ARG A 21 20.14 -8.33 -12.32
CA ARG A 21 19.40 -7.97 -11.10
C ARG A 21 20.21 -7.06 -10.19
N GLU A 22 21.47 -7.38 -9.92
CA GLU A 22 22.31 -6.58 -9.03
C GLU A 22 22.59 -5.19 -9.62
N ARG A 23 22.72 -5.08 -10.95
CA ARG A 23 22.81 -3.78 -11.65
C ARG A 23 21.53 -2.97 -11.48
N VAL A 24 20.36 -3.59 -11.63
CA VAL A 24 19.07 -2.90 -11.46
C VAL A 24 18.91 -2.41 -10.04
N VAL A 25 19.13 -3.27 -9.04
CA VAL A 25 19.05 -2.91 -7.63
C VAL A 25 20.00 -1.76 -7.31
N SER A 26 21.26 -1.84 -7.76
CA SER A 26 22.25 -0.77 -7.51
C SER A 26 21.84 0.53 -8.21
N ARG A 27 21.52 0.51 -9.51
CA ARG A 27 21.10 1.71 -10.25
C ARG A 27 19.88 2.37 -9.62
N LEU A 28 18.90 1.57 -9.23
CA LEU A 28 17.65 2.07 -8.67
C LEU A 28 17.86 2.64 -7.27
N THR A 29 18.58 1.93 -6.39
CA THR A 29 18.95 2.41 -5.05
C THR A 29 19.67 3.75 -5.13
N GLU A 30 20.73 3.82 -5.95
CA GLU A 30 21.54 5.02 -6.08
C GLU A 30 20.79 6.17 -6.73
N GLY A 31 19.95 5.87 -7.72
CA GLY A 31 19.10 6.85 -8.40
C GLY A 31 18.05 7.45 -7.48
N LEU A 32 17.37 6.61 -6.68
CA LEU A 32 16.35 7.06 -5.72
C LEU A 32 16.97 7.96 -4.64
N VAL A 33 18.12 7.56 -4.08
CA VAL A 33 18.87 8.39 -3.12
C VAL A 33 19.27 9.73 -3.75
N ALA A 34 19.74 9.74 -5.01
CA ALA A 34 20.08 10.98 -5.71
C ALA A 34 18.87 11.90 -5.96
N LYS A 35 17.65 11.36 -5.98
CA LYS A 35 16.38 12.12 -6.06
C LYS A 35 15.85 12.53 -4.68
N GLY A 36 16.58 12.28 -3.60
CA GLY A 36 16.20 12.63 -2.24
C GLY A 36 15.15 11.69 -1.61
N ILE A 37 14.93 10.51 -2.20
CA ILE A 37 14.05 9.48 -1.63
C ILE A 37 14.85 8.70 -0.60
N ALA A 38 14.28 8.51 0.59
CA ALA A 38 14.91 7.70 1.63
C ALA A 38 14.84 6.23 1.23
N VAL A 39 15.99 5.54 1.22
CA VAL A 39 16.10 4.13 0.88
C VAL A 39 16.95 3.41 1.91
N ASP A 40 16.45 2.29 2.40
CA ASP A 40 17.25 1.30 3.12
C ASP A 40 17.47 0.11 2.19
N LEU A 41 18.73 -0.20 1.87
CA LEU A 41 19.11 -1.36 1.08
C LEU A 41 19.32 -2.55 2.00
N PHE A 42 18.53 -3.60 1.81
CA PHE A 42 18.74 -4.89 2.46
C PHE A 42 19.60 -5.76 1.54
N ALA A 43 20.89 -5.90 1.87
CA ALA A 43 21.84 -6.71 1.10
C ALA A 43 22.94 -7.30 2.02
N THR A 44 23.94 -7.99 1.44
CA THR A 44 25.11 -8.45 2.19
C THR A 44 25.96 -7.27 2.69
N ALA A 45 26.64 -7.44 3.82
CA ALA A 45 27.38 -6.35 4.48
C ALA A 45 28.57 -5.82 3.65
N ASP A 46 29.06 -6.60 2.68
CA ASP A 46 30.09 -6.19 1.72
C ASP A 46 29.54 -5.47 0.47
N SER A 47 28.25 -5.11 0.47
CA SER A 47 27.63 -4.28 -0.56
C SER A 47 28.05 -2.80 -0.44
N GLU A 48 28.09 -2.11 -1.57
CA GLU A 48 28.53 -0.72 -1.70
C GLU A 48 27.35 0.14 -2.14
N THR A 49 26.88 1.05 -1.29
CA THR A 49 25.76 1.95 -1.58
C THR A 49 25.83 3.26 -0.80
N ARG A 50 25.16 4.32 -1.29
CA ARG A 50 24.90 5.56 -0.53
C ARG A 50 23.64 5.49 0.34
N ALA A 51 22.77 4.50 0.11
CA ALA A 51 21.60 4.24 0.97
C ALA A 51 22.03 3.73 2.35
N ALA A 52 21.11 3.71 3.31
CA ALA A 52 21.36 3.00 4.56
C ALA A 52 21.43 1.50 4.27
N LEU A 53 22.56 0.86 4.55
CA LEU A 53 22.74 -0.57 4.34
C LEU A 53 22.30 -1.34 5.59
N ILE A 54 21.28 -2.19 5.44
CA ILE A 54 20.80 -3.11 6.48
C ILE A 54 21.26 -4.50 6.11
N SER A 55 21.97 -5.17 7.03
CA SER A 55 22.52 -6.49 6.74
C SER A 55 22.55 -7.38 7.97
N VAL A 56 22.15 -8.64 7.75
CA VAL A 56 22.38 -9.75 8.68
C VAL A 56 23.43 -10.72 8.13
N CYS A 57 23.67 -10.73 6.82
CA CYS A 57 24.59 -11.64 6.14
C CYS A 57 25.91 -10.93 5.81
N PRO A 58 27.07 -11.41 6.31
CA PRO A 58 28.33 -10.70 6.15
C PRO A 58 28.82 -10.61 4.69
N ALA A 59 28.59 -11.66 3.89
CA ALA A 59 29.04 -11.72 2.50
C ALA A 59 28.30 -12.84 1.74
N PRO A 60 28.37 -12.87 0.39
CA PRO A 60 27.75 -13.91 -0.42
C PRO A 60 28.19 -15.36 -0.09
N PRO A 61 27.40 -16.37 -0.50
CA PRO A 61 27.46 -17.74 -0.01
C PRO A 61 28.70 -18.56 -0.42
N GLU A 62 29.59 -18.02 -1.24
CA GLU A 62 30.91 -18.64 -1.45
C GLU A 62 31.78 -18.61 -0.19
N LYS A 63 31.46 -17.74 0.78
CA LYS A 63 32.18 -17.59 2.05
C LYS A 63 31.46 -18.23 3.25
N VAL A 64 30.31 -18.87 3.03
CA VAL A 64 29.43 -19.44 4.07
C VAL A 64 29.09 -20.89 3.71
N ARG A 65 28.98 -21.79 4.70
CA ARG A 65 28.64 -23.20 4.41
C ARG A 65 27.29 -23.30 3.66
N LYS A 66 27.27 -23.96 2.50
CA LYS A 66 26.06 -24.17 1.67
C LYS A 66 24.84 -24.69 2.45
N GLN A 67 25.05 -25.48 3.49
CA GLN A 67 24.00 -26.09 4.31
C GLN A 67 23.15 -25.08 5.10
N ILE A 68 23.67 -23.87 5.38
CA ILE A 68 22.94 -22.83 6.13
C ILE A 68 22.50 -21.67 5.25
N HIS A 69 22.68 -21.75 3.93
CA HIS A 69 22.31 -20.67 3.01
C HIS A 69 20.84 -20.27 3.16
N GLY A 70 19.93 -21.25 3.14
CA GLY A 70 18.50 -21.00 3.31
C GLY A 70 18.16 -20.32 4.65
N LEU A 71 18.91 -20.59 5.72
CA LEU A 71 18.70 -19.91 7.00
C LEU A 71 19.12 -18.44 6.92
N TRP A 72 20.19 -18.12 6.19
CA TRP A 72 20.57 -16.73 5.95
C TRP A 72 19.55 -15.99 5.09
N GLU A 73 18.96 -16.66 4.10
CA GLU A 73 17.86 -16.10 3.31
C GLU A 73 16.65 -15.82 4.21
N CYS A 74 16.27 -16.76 5.07
CA CYS A 74 15.18 -16.57 6.04
C CYS A 74 15.46 -15.41 7.00
N LEU A 75 16.66 -15.32 7.58
CA LEU A 75 17.05 -14.24 8.49
C LEU A 75 17.08 -12.88 7.78
N HIS A 76 17.56 -12.85 6.53
CA HIS A 76 17.61 -11.65 5.71
C HIS A 76 16.21 -11.12 5.39
N ILE A 77 15.32 -12.02 5.00
CA ILE A 77 13.93 -11.70 4.71
C ILE A 77 13.22 -11.28 6.01
N SER A 78 13.32 -12.06 7.10
CA SER A 78 12.62 -11.73 8.35
C SER A 78 13.06 -10.38 8.91
N SER A 79 14.35 -10.05 8.81
CA SER A 79 14.89 -8.75 9.26
C SER A 79 14.22 -7.55 8.59
N LEU A 80 13.80 -7.68 7.32
CA LEU A 80 13.03 -6.64 6.64
C LEU A 80 11.58 -6.63 7.13
N PHE A 81 10.92 -7.79 7.12
CA PHE A 81 9.48 -7.87 7.38
C PHE A 81 9.11 -7.55 8.82
N GLU A 82 9.98 -7.82 9.80
CA GLU A 82 9.83 -7.38 11.19
C GLU A 82 9.80 -5.85 11.34
N ARG A 83 10.35 -5.14 10.35
CA ARG A 83 10.44 -3.67 10.30
C ARG A 83 9.57 -3.06 9.20
N ALA A 84 8.67 -3.84 8.60
CA ALA A 84 7.91 -3.43 7.43
C ALA A 84 7.15 -2.11 7.64
N ASN A 85 6.64 -1.87 8.84
CA ASN A 85 5.91 -0.66 9.23
C ASN A 85 6.79 0.62 9.29
N GLU A 86 8.11 0.50 9.18
CA GLU A 86 9.01 1.65 9.07
C GLU A 86 9.09 2.20 7.63
N TYR A 87 8.46 1.55 6.66
CA TYR A 87 8.57 1.84 5.24
C TYR A 87 7.21 2.15 4.63
N ASP A 88 7.19 3.06 3.67
CA ASP A 88 5.99 3.34 2.87
C ASP A 88 5.76 2.22 1.84
N LEU A 89 6.84 1.62 1.33
CA LEU A 89 6.80 0.57 0.31
C LEU A 89 8.01 -0.37 0.42
N ILE A 90 7.78 -1.66 0.22
CA ILE A 90 8.84 -2.67 0.06
C ILE A 90 8.99 -3.00 -1.42
N HIS A 91 10.20 -2.89 -1.94
CA HIS A 91 10.53 -3.30 -3.30
C HIS A 91 11.39 -4.56 -3.27
N ASN A 92 10.77 -5.67 -3.67
CA ASN A 92 11.34 -6.99 -3.69
C ASN A 92 12.02 -7.30 -5.03
N HIS A 93 13.34 -7.41 -5.00
CA HIS A 93 14.15 -7.95 -6.10
C HIS A 93 14.72 -9.34 -5.79
N PHE A 94 14.45 -9.90 -4.62
CA PHE A 94 14.98 -11.18 -4.19
C PHE A 94 14.44 -12.34 -5.05
N GLY A 95 13.14 -12.30 -5.34
CA GLY A 95 12.42 -13.37 -6.03
C GLY A 95 11.11 -13.71 -5.33
N ASP A 96 10.74 -14.98 -5.36
CA ASP A 96 9.45 -15.50 -4.90
C ASP A 96 9.40 -15.77 -3.38
N LEU A 97 10.51 -16.17 -2.77
CA LEU A 97 10.55 -16.52 -1.34
C LEU A 97 10.00 -15.42 -0.40
N PRO A 98 10.36 -14.13 -0.52
CA PRO A 98 9.83 -13.10 0.38
C PRO A 98 8.33 -12.88 0.23
N MET A 99 7.74 -13.18 -0.92
CA MET A 99 6.30 -13.00 -1.12
C MET A 99 5.49 -13.86 -0.14
N THR A 100 6.05 -14.97 0.33
CA THR A 100 5.40 -15.84 1.33
C THR A 100 5.14 -15.14 2.67
N PHE A 101 5.87 -14.05 2.96
CA PHE A 101 5.71 -13.23 4.16
C PHE A 101 4.73 -12.05 3.97
N SER A 102 4.27 -11.78 2.73
CA SER A 102 3.39 -10.64 2.41
C SER A 102 2.10 -10.60 3.23
N GLY A 103 1.59 -11.76 3.68
CA GLY A 103 0.40 -11.84 4.52
C GLY A 103 0.61 -11.41 5.99
N LEU A 104 1.85 -11.14 6.40
CA LEU A 104 2.20 -10.77 7.79
C LEU A 104 2.38 -9.26 7.97
N ILE A 105 2.26 -8.48 6.88
CA ILE A 105 2.53 -7.05 6.87
C ILE A 105 1.38 -6.29 6.19
N GLU A 106 1.21 -5.03 6.56
CA GLU A 106 0.28 -4.12 5.88
C GLU A 106 0.98 -3.24 4.82
N THR A 107 2.30 -3.10 4.94
CA THR A 107 3.12 -2.30 4.01
C THR A 107 3.03 -2.86 2.59
N PRO A 108 2.71 -2.03 1.58
CA PRO A 108 2.58 -2.49 0.21
C PRO A 108 3.91 -3.02 -0.33
N MET A 109 3.84 -4.14 -1.04
CA MET A 109 4.98 -4.80 -1.65
C MET A 109 4.90 -4.79 -3.17
N LEU A 110 5.95 -4.28 -3.81
CA LEU A 110 6.19 -4.40 -5.24
C LEU A 110 7.25 -5.48 -5.48
N THR A 111 7.03 -6.38 -6.44
CA THR A 111 8.03 -7.39 -6.84
C THR A 111 8.36 -7.25 -8.32
N THR A 112 9.65 -7.12 -8.64
CA THR A 112 10.14 -7.13 -10.02
C THR A 112 10.47 -8.53 -10.46
N LEU A 113 9.82 -9.00 -11.52
CA LEU A 113 10.10 -10.27 -12.18
C LEU A 113 11.09 -10.04 -13.31
N TYR A 114 12.27 -10.65 -13.17
CA TYR A 114 13.34 -10.60 -14.17
C TYR A 114 13.18 -11.64 -15.30
N ALA A 115 12.28 -12.60 -15.10
CA ALA A 115 11.94 -13.62 -16.08
C ALA A 115 10.44 -13.95 -15.97
N PRO A 116 9.80 -14.43 -17.04
CA PRO A 116 8.42 -14.88 -16.99
C PRO A 116 8.25 -16.04 -15.99
N PRO A 117 7.15 -16.09 -15.22
CA PRO A 117 6.84 -17.24 -14.38
C PRO A 117 6.76 -18.53 -15.20
N THR A 118 7.34 -19.60 -14.67
CA THR A 118 7.20 -20.96 -15.21
C THR A 118 5.96 -21.64 -14.65
N ASP A 119 5.52 -22.75 -15.25
CA ASP A 119 4.42 -23.56 -14.71
C ASP A 119 4.67 -24.02 -13.25
N GLU A 120 5.93 -24.21 -12.88
CA GLU A 120 6.35 -24.58 -11.52
C GLU A 120 6.23 -23.42 -10.52
N THR A 121 6.57 -22.21 -10.93
CA THR A 121 6.61 -21.03 -10.04
C THR A 121 5.30 -20.23 -10.04
N LEU A 122 4.50 -20.33 -11.11
CA LEU A 122 3.24 -19.61 -11.27
C LEU A 122 2.24 -19.82 -10.10
N PRO A 123 2.09 -21.03 -9.51
CA PRO A 123 1.23 -21.22 -8.35
C PRO A 123 1.60 -20.33 -7.15
N ILE A 124 2.90 -20.04 -6.97
CA ILE A 124 3.40 -19.18 -5.89
C ILE A 124 2.95 -17.73 -6.15
N TYR A 125 3.23 -17.20 -7.35
CA TYR A 125 2.80 -15.85 -7.72
C TYR A 125 1.27 -15.69 -7.69
N ARG A 126 0.52 -16.70 -8.15
CA ARG A 126 -0.95 -16.70 -8.15
C ARG A 126 -1.52 -16.57 -6.75
N LYS A 127 -0.96 -17.28 -5.76
CA LYS A 127 -1.39 -17.23 -4.35
C LYS A 127 -1.30 -15.82 -3.74
N HIS A 128 -0.34 -15.02 -4.19
CA HIS A 128 -0.08 -13.66 -3.69
C HIS A 128 -0.62 -12.56 -4.62
N ASN A 129 -1.17 -12.94 -5.78
CA ASN A 129 -1.77 -11.98 -6.71
C ASN A 129 -2.92 -11.21 -6.04
N GLY A 130 -2.98 -9.90 -6.26
CA GLY A 130 -3.93 -8.99 -5.60
C GLY A 130 -3.55 -8.58 -4.17
N LYS A 131 -2.59 -9.26 -3.52
CA LYS A 131 -2.01 -8.83 -2.22
C LYS A 131 -0.74 -8.02 -2.40
N ILE A 132 0.01 -8.31 -3.45
CA ILE A 132 1.23 -7.60 -3.84
C ILE A 132 1.12 -7.14 -5.30
N PHE A 133 2.08 -6.30 -5.71
CA PHE A 133 2.14 -5.73 -7.06
C PHE A 133 3.32 -6.34 -7.83
N TYR A 134 3.14 -6.56 -9.13
CA TYR A 134 4.17 -7.11 -10.00
C TYR A 134 4.61 -6.13 -11.09
N VAL A 135 5.91 -6.07 -11.35
CA VAL A 135 6.51 -5.42 -12.53
C VAL A 135 7.24 -6.48 -13.35
N SER A 136 7.00 -6.51 -14.66
CA SER A 136 7.79 -7.33 -15.58
C SER A 136 8.85 -6.47 -16.28
N SER A 137 9.88 -7.10 -16.83
CA SER A 137 10.85 -6.41 -17.69
C SER A 137 10.22 -5.98 -19.01
N THR A 138 9.34 -6.81 -19.58
CA THR A 138 8.65 -6.56 -20.85
C THR A 138 7.18 -6.98 -20.76
N ASP A 139 6.35 -6.49 -21.68
CA ASP A 139 4.95 -6.94 -21.79
C ASP A 139 4.85 -8.40 -22.27
N THR A 140 5.83 -8.87 -23.05
CA THR A 140 5.88 -10.26 -23.54
C THR A 140 6.15 -11.28 -22.44
N ASP A 141 6.77 -10.87 -21.34
CA ASP A 141 7.06 -11.75 -20.19
C ASP A 141 5.87 -11.90 -19.23
N ARG A 142 4.74 -11.22 -19.51
CA ARG A 142 3.58 -11.26 -18.62
C ARG A 142 2.79 -12.55 -18.79
N SER A 143 2.57 -13.24 -17.67
CA SER A 143 1.53 -14.26 -17.57
C SER A 143 0.14 -13.61 -17.53
N ALA A 144 -0.81 -14.16 -18.28
CA ALA A 144 -2.21 -13.73 -18.27
C ALA A 144 -2.92 -13.96 -16.92
N GLU A 145 -2.34 -14.77 -16.03
CA GLU A 145 -2.91 -15.10 -14.73
C GLU A 145 -2.51 -14.13 -13.60
N LEU A 146 -1.60 -13.20 -13.88
CA LEU A 146 -1.08 -12.25 -12.89
C LEU A 146 -1.42 -10.82 -13.27
N THR A 147 -1.60 -9.96 -12.27
CA THR A 147 -1.88 -8.54 -12.49
C THR A 147 -0.61 -7.71 -12.31
N TYR A 148 -0.13 -7.14 -13.41
CA TYR A 148 1.07 -6.30 -13.43
C TYR A 148 0.71 -4.81 -13.33
N VAL A 149 1.49 -4.04 -12.58
CA VAL A 149 1.33 -2.57 -12.51
C VAL A 149 2.07 -1.86 -13.64
N ALA A 150 3.17 -2.43 -14.14
CA ALA A 150 3.93 -1.91 -15.26
C ALA A 150 4.86 -2.96 -15.88
N SER A 151 5.38 -2.64 -17.07
CA SER A 151 6.56 -3.28 -17.65
C SER A 151 7.65 -2.22 -17.72
N ILE A 152 8.85 -2.51 -17.22
CA ILE A 152 9.96 -1.55 -17.18
C ILE A 152 11.18 -2.20 -17.79
N GLU A 153 11.68 -1.62 -18.89
CA GLU A 153 12.94 -2.03 -19.50
C GLU A 153 14.12 -1.64 -18.59
N HIS A 154 14.83 -2.64 -18.06
CA HIS A 154 15.88 -2.43 -17.07
C HIS A 154 17.17 -1.80 -17.61
N THR A 155 17.35 -1.82 -18.93
CA THR A 155 18.46 -1.15 -19.63
C THR A 155 18.21 0.33 -19.87
N SER A 156 16.96 0.80 -19.78
CA SER A 156 16.62 2.19 -20.03
C SER A 156 17.36 3.17 -19.09
N GLU A 157 17.67 4.36 -19.60
CA GLU A 157 18.14 5.51 -18.82
C GLU A 157 17.07 5.99 -17.83
N SER A 158 15.79 5.84 -18.17
CA SER A 158 14.63 6.31 -17.39
C SER A 158 14.20 5.38 -16.26
N ILE A 159 14.92 4.28 -16.01
CA ILE A 159 14.50 3.23 -15.07
C ILE A 159 14.11 3.80 -13.69
N VAL A 160 14.85 4.79 -13.20
CA VAL A 160 14.61 5.41 -11.88
C VAL A 160 13.28 6.17 -11.90
N GLU A 161 13.06 7.01 -12.91
CA GLU A 161 11.83 7.77 -13.10
C GLU A 161 10.61 6.85 -13.30
N ASP A 162 10.77 5.75 -14.03
CA ASP A 162 9.71 4.79 -14.29
C ASP A 162 9.28 4.07 -13.01
N TYR A 163 10.24 3.61 -12.19
CA TYR A 163 9.91 3.03 -10.88
C TYR A 163 9.34 4.06 -9.91
N ILE A 164 9.80 5.32 -9.92
CA ILE A 164 9.17 6.38 -9.10
C ILE A 164 7.69 6.56 -9.45
N ARG A 165 7.33 6.51 -10.74
CA ARG A 165 5.93 6.54 -11.17
C ARG A 165 5.16 5.35 -10.63
N VAL A 166 5.71 4.14 -10.77
CA VAL A 166 5.09 2.92 -10.24
C VAL A 166 4.91 2.96 -8.73
N TYR A 167 5.91 3.43 -7.97
CA TYR A 167 5.80 3.55 -6.51
C TYR A 167 4.66 4.49 -6.12
N ARG A 168 4.53 5.63 -6.79
CA ARG A 168 3.41 6.55 -6.55
C ARG A 168 2.06 5.91 -6.85
N ASP A 169 1.96 5.15 -7.93
CA ASP A 169 0.72 4.45 -8.29
C ASP A 169 0.36 3.37 -7.27
N VAL A 170 1.34 2.60 -6.81
CA VAL A 170 1.16 1.60 -5.74
C VAL A 170 0.72 2.27 -4.44
N LEU A 171 1.42 3.31 -4.00
CA LEU A 171 1.08 4.07 -2.80
C LEU A 171 -0.30 4.70 -2.89
N LYS A 172 -0.69 5.21 -4.06
CA LYS A 172 -2.03 5.75 -4.28
C LYS A 172 -3.11 4.66 -4.20
N LYS A 173 -2.86 3.49 -4.77
CA LYS A 173 -3.80 2.34 -4.73
C LYS A 173 -3.94 1.73 -3.34
N THR A 174 -2.91 1.90 -2.50
CA THR A 174 -2.85 1.34 -1.14
C THR A 174 -2.99 2.39 -0.04
N ALA A 175 -3.22 3.66 -0.43
CA ALA A 175 -3.45 4.74 0.50
C ALA A 175 -4.67 4.40 1.36
N ARG A 176 -4.42 4.23 2.67
CA ARG A 176 -5.50 4.01 3.63
C ARG A 176 -6.20 5.32 3.98
N GLU A 177 -5.49 6.45 3.87
CA GLU A 177 -5.98 7.80 4.12
C GLU A 177 -6.31 8.56 2.83
N ASP A 178 -7.48 9.19 2.80
CA ASP A 178 -7.91 10.06 1.70
C ASP A 178 -8.34 11.43 2.27
N HIS A 179 -7.50 12.44 2.03
CA HIS A 179 -7.72 13.80 2.50
C HIS A 179 -8.61 14.61 1.55
N ARG A 180 -9.60 15.28 2.14
CA ARG A 180 -10.62 16.08 1.47
C ARG A 180 -10.73 17.46 2.13
N PRO A 181 -11.34 18.47 1.46
CA PRO A 181 -11.48 19.81 2.05
C PRO A 181 -12.31 19.84 3.35
N TRP A 182 -13.13 18.81 3.61
CA TRP A 182 -13.91 18.67 4.83
C TRP A 182 -13.18 17.90 5.96
N GLY A 183 -12.05 17.25 5.69
CA GLY A 183 -11.43 16.30 6.61
C GLY A 183 -10.69 15.18 5.90
N PHE A 184 -10.72 13.97 6.44
CA PHE A 184 -10.19 12.78 5.79
C PHE A 184 -10.87 11.51 6.29
N TYR A 185 -10.67 10.40 5.60
CA TYR A 185 -11.04 9.09 6.11
C TYR A 185 -9.90 8.07 5.96
N GLU A 186 -9.86 7.12 6.88
CA GLU A 186 -9.00 5.95 6.89
C GLU A 186 -9.84 4.70 6.60
N VAL A 187 -9.45 3.85 5.66
CA VAL A 187 -10.08 2.53 5.46
C VAL A 187 -9.46 1.53 6.44
N LEU A 188 -10.24 1.10 7.42
CA LEU A 188 -9.83 0.12 8.43
C LEU A 188 -10.07 -1.32 7.99
N SER A 189 -11.18 -1.57 7.26
CA SER A 189 -11.51 -2.88 6.69
C SER A 189 -12.25 -2.71 5.36
N ASP A 190 -11.94 -3.57 4.38
CA ASP A 190 -12.60 -3.64 3.08
C ASP A 190 -12.74 -5.12 2.71
N ARG A 191 -13.97 -5.65 2.80
CA ARG A 191 -14.33 -7.07 2.64
C ARG A 191 -15.63 -7.18 1.86
N GLU A 192 -15.96 -8.40 1.42
CA GLU A 192 -17.13 -8.66 0.58
C GLU A 192 -18.47 -8.26 1.24
N ASP A 193 -18.55 -8.32 2.57
CA ASP A 193 -19.76 -8.09 3.36
C ASP A 193 -19.78 -6.73 4.07
N HIS A 194 -18.64 -6.03 4.16
CA HIS A 194 -18.54 -4.75 4.86
C HIS A 194 -17.35 -3.89 4.42
N LYS A 195 -17.50 -2.58 4.64
CA LYS A 195 -16.40 -1.61 4.60
C LYS A 195 -16.42 -0.76 5.87
N VAL A 196 -15.29 -0.69 6.58
CA VAL A 196 -15.16 0.11 7.80
C VAL A 196 -14.21 1.26 7.55
N LYS A 197 -14.68 2.48 7.83
CA LYS A 197 -13.88 3.70 7.75
C LYS A 197 -13.80 4.40 9.09
N ARG A 198 -12.66 5.00 9.39
CA ARG A 198 -12.54 6.03 10.43
C ARG A 198 -12.50 7.39 9.76
N ILE A 199 -13.48 8.23 10.06
CA ILE A 199 -13.66 9.51 9.36
C ILE A 199 -13.42 10.65 10.35
N THR A 200 -12.57 11.58 9.95
CA THR A 200 -12.29 12.82 10.68
C THR A 200 -12.89 13.99 9.93
N VAL A 201 -13.75 14.78 10.57
CA VAL A 201 -14.37 15.99 10.01
C VAL A 201 -13.82 17.21 10.73
N TYR A 202 -13.23 18.13 9.96
CA TYR A 202 -12.62 19.34 10.51
C TYR A 202 -13.66 20.34 11.04
N PRO A 203 -13.28 21.26 11.95
CA PRO A 203 -14.14 22.31 12.47
C PRO A 203 -14.83 23.12 11.37
N GLY A 204 -16.14 23.34 11.53
CA GLY A 204 -16.98 24.08 10.57
C GLY A 204 -17.16 23.41 9.22
N LYS A 205 -16.78 22.13 9.07
CA LYS A 205 -16.96 21.36 7.82
C LYS A 205 -18.10 20.36 7.95
N ARG A 206 -18.59 19.93 6.79
CA ARG A 206 -19.63 18.91 6.65
C ARG A 206 -19.35 18.03 5.45
N LEU A 207 -19.86 16.80 5.51
CA LEU A 207 -19.93 15.92 4.34
C LEU A 207 -21.13 16.31 3.47
N SER A 208 -21.09 15.90 2.20
CA SER A 208 -22.20 16.06 1.26
C SER A 208 -23.47 15.42 1.79
N TYR A 209 -24.63 16.02 1.53
CA TYR A 209 -25.91 15.39 1.82
C TYR A 209 -26.18 14.35 0.75
N GLN A 210 -26.21 13.08 1.13
CA GLN A 210 -26.17 11.96 0.19
C GLN A 210 -27.05 10.79 0.63
N ARG A 211 -27.31 9.86 -0.28
CA ARG A 211 -27.93 8.56 0.03
C ARG A 211 -27.24 7.45 -0.75
N HIS A 212 -27.45 6.22 -0.28
CA HIS A 212 -26.92 5.01 -0.89
C HIS A 212 -28.06 4.07 -1.27
N ARG A 213 -27.99 3.41 -2.44
CA ARG A 213 -29.07 2.53 -2.92
C ARG A 213 -28.87 1.07 -2.51
N ARG A 214 -27.64 0.67 -2.19
CA ARG A 214 -27.30 -0.74 -1.94
C ARG A 214 -26.73 -1.03 -0.56
N ARG A 215 -26.43 0.00 0.24
CA ARG A 215 -25.86 -0.17 1.58
C ARG A 215 -26.61 0.59 2.66
N SER A 216 -26.52 0.02 3.87
CA SER A 216 -26.84 0.70 5.12
C SER A 216 -25.55 1.04 5.86
N GLU A 217 -25.61 1.98 6.78
CA GLU A 217 -24.44 2.40 7.54
C GLU A 217 -24.74 2.43 9.04
N HIS A 218 -23.73 2.16 9.84
CA HIS A 218 -23.73 2.39 11.28
C HIS A 218 -22.59 3.33 11.62
N TRP A 219 -22.89 4.47 12.23
CA TRP A 219 -21.90 5.45 12.64
C TRP A 219 -21.76 5.45 14.16
N HIS A 220 -20.53 5.35 14.65
CA HIS A 220 -20.19 5.46 16.08
C HIS A 220 -19.23 6.63 16.29
N VAL A 221 -19.64 7.64 17.05
CA VAL A 221 -18.80 8.82 17.30
C VAL A 221 -17.73 8.48 18.33
N VAL A 222 -16.46 8.58 17.91
CA VAL A 222 -15.29 8.31 18.75
C VAL A 222 -14.89 9.55 19.55
N ALA A 223 -14.94 10.73 18.92
CA ALA A 223 -14.54 11.98 19.53
C ALA A 223 -15.29 13.18 18.93
N GLY A 224 -15.48 14.21 19.75
CA GLY A 224 -16.12 15.46 19.35
C GLY A 224 -17.65 15.42 19.42
N GLU A 225 -18.25 16.49 18.91
CA GLU A 225 -19.69 16.70 18.86
C GLU A 225 -20.09 17.02 17.42
N ALA A 226 -21.07 16.28 16.92
CA ALA A 226 -21.51 16.35 15.54
C ALA A 226 -23.03 16.52 15.46
N VAL A 227 -23.49 17.07 14.35
CA VAL A 227 -24.90 17.05 13.98
C VAL A 227 -25.06 16.17 12.76
N VAL A 228 -25.75 15.04 12.93
CA VAL A 228 -26.11 14.16 11.82
C VAL A 228 -27.46 14.63 11.29
N THR A 229 -27.54 14.98 10.01
CA THR A 229 -28.83 15.20 9.34
C THR A 229 -29.28 13.86 8.76
N LEU A 230 -30.45 13.34 9.15
CA LEU A 230 -31.03 12.10 8.62
C LEU A 230 -32.45 12.38 8.14
N ASN A 231 -32.71 12.20 6.84
CA ASN A 231 -33.96 12.52 6.16
C ASN A 231 -34.48 13.93 6.50
N GLY A 232 -33.56 14.91 6.48
CA GLY A 232 -33.83 16.32 6.78
C GLY A 232 -33.95 16.65 8.27
N ARG A 233 -33.87 15.66 9.18
CA ARG A 233 -33.91 15.90 10.63
C ARG A 233 -32.51 15.96 11.20
N GLU A 234 -32.22 16.99 11.99
CA GLU A 234 -30.96 17.11 12.71
C GLU A 234 -30.99 16.27 13.99
N VAL A 235 -29.95 15.46 14.18
CA VAL A 235 -29.76 14.53 15.28
C VAL A 235 -28.36 14.77 15.85
N PRO A 236 -28.24 15.54 16.95
CA PRO A 236 -26.96 15.74 17.62
C PRO A 236 -26.38 14.41 18.11
N ARG A 237 -25.07 14.23 17.97
CA ARG A 237 -24.31 13.07 18.43
C ARG A 237 -23.00 13.50 19.06
N THR A 238 -22.67 12.89 20.19
CA THR A 238 -21.45 13.11 20.95
C THR A 238 -20.65 11.81 21.08
N ALA A 239 -19.40 11.91 21.52
CA ALA A 239 -18.53 10.74 21.71
C ALA A 239 -19.19 9.63 22.54
N GLY A 240 -19.14 8.39 22.04
CA GLY A 240 -19.78 7.21 22.61
C GLY A 240 -21.18 6.92 22.08
N GLU A 241 -21.81 7.85 21.36
CA GLU A 241 -23.13 7.64 20.76
C GLU A 241 -23.03 7.09 19.33
N SER A 242 -24.10 6.39 18.91
CA SER A 242 -24.21 5.83 17.57
C SER A 242 -25.49 6.26 16.87
N ILE A 243 -25.50 6.10 15.55
CA ILE A 243 -26.70 6.21 14.72
C ILE A 243 -26.66 5.19 13.58
N ASP A 244 -27.79 4.54 13.33
CA ASP A 244 -27.99 3.69 12.17
C ASP A 244 -28.64 4.48 11.03
N ILE A 245 -28.12 4.29 9.83
CA ILE A 245 -28.56 4.92 8.60
C ILE A 245 -29.09 3.83 7.68
N PRO A 246 -30.42 3.72 7.53
CA PRO A 246 -31.03 2.74 6.65
C PRO A 246 -30.64 2.95 5.19
N CYS A 247 -30.63 1.87 4.41
CA CYS A 247 -30.46 1.95 2.96
C CYS A 247 -31.52 2.89 2.33
N GLY A 248 -31.10 3.74 1.41
CA GLY A 248 -31.93 4.75 0.76
C GLY A 248 -32.19 6.03 1.58
N ALA A 249 -31.82 6.07 2.87
CA ALA A 249 -32.00 7.27 3.69
C ALA A 249 -30.99 8.37 3.31
N ALA A 250 -31.47 9.60 3.16
CA ALA A 250 -30.62 10.75 2.91
C ALA A 250 -29.95 11.20 4.21
N HIS A 251 -28.63 11.37 4.22
CA HIS A 251 -27.87 11.64 5.42
C HIS A 251 -26.61 12.49 5.17
N ARG A 252 -26.14 13.18 6.23
CA ARG A 252 -24.80 13.79 6.31
C ARG A 252 -24.38 13.97 7.76
N ILE A 253 -23.10 14.21 7.99
CA ILE A 253 -22.56 14.70 9.26
C ILE A 253 -21.97 16.08 9.11
N SER A 254 -22.24 16.96 10.08
CA SER A 254 -21.69 18.31 10.18
C SER A 254 -20.94 18.46 11.50
N ASN A 255 -19.76 19.07 11.45
CA ASN A 255 -19.00 19.49 12.61
C ASN A 255 -19.17 21.00 12.80
N LEU A 256 -20.06 21.39 13.72
CA LEU A 256 -20.31 22.79 14.06
C LEU A 256 -19.38 23.32 15.17
N GLY A 257 -18.54 22.45 15.73
CA GLY A 257 -17.62 22.77 16.81
C GLY A 257 -16.28 23.34 16.32
N ASN A 258 -15.38 23.56 17.28
CA ASN A 258 -14.03 24.07 17.07
C ASN A 258 -12.93 23.00 17.20
N ARG A 259 -13.30 21.73 17.39
CA ARG A 259 -12.40 20.57 17.41
C ARG A 259 -12.83 19.56 16.35
N ASN A 260 -11.93 18.67 15.95
CA ASN A 260 -12.27 17.59 15.02
C ASN A 260 -13.36 16.68 15.62
N VAL A 261 -14.29 16.27 14.76
CA VAL A 261 -15.18 15.13 15.00
C VAL A 261 -14.52 13.91 14.40
N VAL A 262 -14.49 12.81 15.13
CA VAL A 262 -14.02 11.51 14.64
C VAL A 262 -15.13 10.49 14.84
N PHE A 263 -15.48 9.73 13.82
CA PHE A 263 -16.44 8.63 13.92
C PHE A 263 -16.00 7.42 13.11
N ILE A 264 -16.47 6.23 13.52
CA ILE A 264 -16.34 5.00 12.75
C ILE A 264 -17.61 4.80 11.96
N GLU A 265 -17.47 4.63 10.64
CA GLU A 265 -18.52 4.26 9.72
C GLU A 265 -18.37 2.77 9.37
N VAL A 266 -19.41 1.99 9.65
CA VAL A 266 -19.53 0.59 9.22
C VAL A 266 -20.57 0.52 8.12
N GLN A 267 -20.12 0.35 6.89
CA GLN A 267 -20.97 0.11 5.73
C GLN A 267 -21.31 -1.38 5.64
N LYS A 268 -22.60 -1.72 5.49
CA LYS A 268 -23.11 -3.09 5.37
C LYS A 268 -23.94 -3.22 4.10
N GLY A 269 -23.67 -4.25 3.30
CA GLY A 269 -24.33 -4.48 2.02
C GLY A 269 -23.50 -5.41 1.14
N ASP A 270 -23.83 -5.44 -0.15
CA ASP A 270 -23.14 -6.24 -1.16
C ASP A 270 -22.32 -5.37 -2.16
N TYR A 271 -22.32 -4.05 -1.96
CA TYR A 271 -21.67 -3.09 -2.84
C TYR A 271 -21.29 -1.79 -2.12
N PHE A 272 -20.03 -1.35 -2.28
CA PHE A 272 -19.47 -0.17 -1.57
C PHE A 272 -18.79 0.84 -2.50
N GLY A 273 -19.06 0.76 -3.81
CA GLY A 273 -18.53 1.68 -4.82
C GLY A 273 -19.03 3.12 -4.65
N GLU A 274 -18.26 4.08 -5.16
CA GLU A 274 -18.61 5.51 -5.14
C GLU A 274 -19.80 5.85 -6.06
N ASP A 275 -20.12 5.00 -7.03
CA ASP A 275 -21.28 5.12 -7.94
C ASP A 275 -22.62 4.75 -7.28
N ASP A 276 -22.60 4.13 -6.09
CA ASP A 276 -23.80 3.97 -5.25
C ASP A 276 -24.20 5.26 -4.53
N ILE A 277 -23.36 6.30 -4.61
CA ILE A 277 -23.58 7.57 -3.90
C ILE A 277 -24.39 8.51 -4.78
N GLU A 278 -25.60 8.82 -4.34
CA GLU A 278 -26.40 9.91 -4.91
C GLU A 278 -26.28 11.15 -4.02
N ARG A 279 -25.68 12.22 -4.55
CA ARG A 279 -25.47 13.49 -3.85
C ARG A 279 -26.65 14.42 -4.10
N LEU A 280 -27.27 14.88 -3.02
CA LEU A 280 -28.41 15.80 -3.03
C LEU A 280 -27.96 17.25 -2.81
N GLU A 281 -26.94 17.45 -1.96
CA GLU A 281 -26.26 18.74 -1.76
C GLU A 281 -24.75 18.49 -1.64
N ASP A 282 -23.93 19.15 -2.48
CA ASP A 282 -22.47 19.05 -2.41
C ASP A 282 -21.82 20.44 -2.47
N ASP A 283 -21.00 20.75 -1.46
CA ASP A 283 -20.25 22.01 -1.38
C ASP A 283 -18.97 22.00 -2.24
N PHE A 284 -18.67 20.87 -2.91
CA PHE A 284 -17.38 20.58 -3.51
C PHE A 284 -17.42 20.29 -5.02
N GLY A 285 -18.57 20.54 -5.67
CA GLY A 285 -18.71 20.47 -7.13
C GLY A 285 -18.58 19.07 -7.74
N ARG A 286 -18.85 18.02 -6.97
CA ARG A 286 -18.85 16.63 -7.44
C ARG A 286 -20.28 16.22 -7.75
N ASN A 287 -20.55 15.91 -9.01
CA ASN A 287 -21.81 15.32 -9.45
C ASN A 287 -21.79 13.80 -9.21
#